data_AF-A0A2V2PWP3-F1
#
_entry.id   AF-A0A2V2PWP3-F1
#
_cell.length_a   1.000
_cell.length_b   1.000
_cell.length_c   1.000
_cell.angle_alpha   90.00
_cell.angle_beta   90.00
_cell.angle_gamma   90.00
#
_symmetry.space_group_name_H-M   'P 1'
#
loop_
_entity.id
_entity.type
_entity.pdbx_description
1 polymer ?
#
loop_
_entity_poly.entity_id
_entity_poly.type
_entity_poly.pdbx_seq_one_letter_code
_entity_poly.pdbx_strand_id
1 'polypeptide(L)'
;ATTRTTPAATGWGRPPEADGAPVPLEELDARAKQVLVDTDDAVRTSEEELGFATAQFGEEAAEPFTEAVARAKDELTRSFRLRQQLDDAFPEDDATRRRMLEEIISRCTAADEGLDTVAADFDRLRALERNAPEALASVETAFRTLTGRVSGAEAEVAGIRERYGEGAAAPVAGDVEQAEDRLAFAASALDRARPAVEA
;
A
#
# COMPACT_ATOMS: atom_id res chain seq x y z
N ALA A 1 36.17 14.81 -60.58
CA ALA A 1 36.15 16.21 -60.14
C ALA A 1 35.31 16.29 -58.87
N THR A 2 35.91 16.27 -57.66
CA THR A 2 36.21 17.43 -56.77
C THR A 2 34.92 18.11 -56.28
N THR A 3 34.60 18.30 -54.98
CA THR A 3 35.48 18.54 -53.81
C THR A 3 34.73 18.31 -52.47
N ARG A 4 35.50 17.95 -51.43
CA ARG A 4 35.22 17.92 -49.98
C ARG A 4 35.11 19.35 -49.40
N THR A 5 34.46 19.58 -48.24
CA THR A 5 34.96 20.41 -47.10
C THR A 5 33.94 20.54 -45.96
N THR A 6 34.37 20.18 -44.74
CA THR A 6 33.80 20.54 -43.42
C THR A 6 34.31 21.91 -42.97
N PRO A 7 33.52 22.71 -42.26
CA PRO A 7 33.91 23.15 -40.90
C PRO A 7 32.67 23.21 -39.97
N ALA A 8 32.73 23.38 -38.66
CA ALA A 8 33.69 23.16 -37.60
C ALA A 8 32.83 23.20 -36.33
N ALA A 9 33.15 22.37 -35.35
CA ALA A 9 32.54 22.41 -34.04
C ALA A 9 32.82 23.75 -33.36
N THR A 10 31.78 24.41 -32.84
CA THR A 10 31.91 25.44 -31.81
C THR A 10 31.13 24.98 -30.60
N GLY A 11 31.88 24.72 -29.54
CA GLY A 11 31.38 24.23 -28.27
C GLY A 11 30.43 25.21 -27.61
N TRP A 12 29.32 24.67 -27.15
CA TRP A 12 28.63 25.20 -25.98
C TRP A 12 29.13 24.33 -24.85
N GLY A 13 29.98 24.92 -24.00
CA GLY A 13 30.58 24.23 -22.87
C GLY A 13 29.51 23.51 -22.07
N ARG A 14 29.59 22.18 -22.07
CA ARG A 14 28.95 21.36 -21.05
C ARG A 14 29.47 21.89 -19.72
N PRO A 15 28.62 22.39 -18.80
CA PRO A 15 29.10 22.66 -17.46
C PRO A 15 29.70 21.36 -16.92
N PRO A 16 30.83 21.42 -16.20
CA PRO A 16 31.44 20.23 -15.64
C PRO A 16 30.37 19.50 -14.84
N GLU A 17 30.24 18.20 -15.09
CA GLU A 17 29.45 17.29 -14.27
C GLU A 17 29.86 17.56 -12.82
N ALA A 18 28.92 18.07 -12.03
CA ALA A 18 29.15 18.47 -10.65
C ALA A 18 29.44 17.21 -9.83
N ASP A 19 30.73 16.96 -9.72
CA ASP A 19 31.44 16.02 -8.88
C ASP A 19 31.05 16.26 -7.41
N GLY A 20 30.25 15.38 -6.80
CA GLY A 20 30.11 15.18 -5.35
C GLY A 20 29.88 16.38 -4.43
N ALA A 21 29.59 17.57 -4.95
CA ALA A 21 29.47 18.79 -4.16
C ALA A 21 28.14 18.77 -3.38
N PRO A 22 28.15 19.13 -2.09
CA PRO A 22 26.93 19.13 -1.29
C PRO A 22 25.92 20.14 -1.84
N VAL A 23 24.63 19.78 -1.78
CA VAL A 23 23.51 20.60 -2.27
C VAL A 23 23.62 22.04 -1.74
N PRO A 24 23.45 23.06 -2.60
CA PRO A 24 23.45 24.46 -2.17
C PRO A 24 22.40 24.73 -1.08
N LEU A 25 22.73 25.59 -0.11
CA LEU A 25 21.84 25.90 1.01
C LEU A 25 20.48 26.45 0.56
N GLU A 26 20.45 27.28 -0.48
CA GLU A 26 19.21 27.84 -1.03
C GLU A 26 18.28 26.76 -1.61
N GLU A 27 18.86 25.75 -2.28
CA GLU A 27 18.09 24.63 -2.83
C GLU A 27 17.56 23.73 -1.70
N LEU A 28 18.37 23.52 -0.67
CA LEU A 28 17.97 22.78 0.52
C LEU A 28 16.86 23.51 1.30
N ASP A 29 16.93 24.84 1.41
CA ASP A 29 15.90 25.67 2.03
C ASP A 29 14.58 25.64 1.26
N ALA A 30 14.64 25.75 -0.07
CA ALA A 30 13.47 25.63 -0.93
C ALA A 30 12.81 24.24 -0.77
N ARG A 31 13.61 23.17 -0.73
CA ARG A 31 13.11 21.81 -0.49
C ARG A 31 12.48 21.65 0.90
N ALA A 32 13.10 22.20 1.94
CA ALA A 32 12.55 22.15 3.30
C ALA A 32 11.21 22.88 3.41
N LYS A 33 11.03 24.01 2.72
CA LYS A 33 9.73 24.71 2.63
C LYS A 33 8.68 23.87 1.92
N GLN A 34 9.04 23.27 0.79
CA GLN A 34 8.11 22.46 0.01
C GLN A 34 7.60 21.27 0.82
N VAL A 35 8.52 20.50 1.40
CA VAL A 35 8.14 19.31 2.17
C VAL A 35 7.33 19.65 3.44
N LEU A 36 7.55 20.82 4.05
CA LEU A 36 6.71 21.29 5.16
C LEU A 36 5.25 21.49 4.74
N VAL A 37 5.04 22.12 3.58
CA VAL A 37 3.68 22.35 3.04
C VAL A 37 3.04 21.01 2.65
N ASP A 38 3.77 20.17 1.94
CA ASP A 38 3.28 18.86 1.51
C ASP A 38 2.88 17.99 2.71
N THR A 39 3.71 17.95 3.77
CA THR A 39 3.38 17.21 5.00
C THR A 39 2.20 17.82 5.76
N ASP A 40 2.04 19.15 5.80
CA ASP A 40 0.88 19.78 6.44
C ASP A 40 -0.43 19.43 5.72
N ASP A 41 -0.41 19.47 4.39
CA ASP A 41 -1.54 19.06 3.57
C ASP A 41 -1.85 17.55 3.75
N ALA A 42 -0.82 16.69 3.75
CA ALA A 42 -0.97 15.25 3.98
C ALA A 42 -1.57 14.94 5.37
N VAL A 43 -1.12 15.62 6.42
CA VAL A 43 -1.68 15.49 7.78
C VAL A 43 -3.14 15.90 7.80
N ARG A 44 -3.49 17.05 7.18
CA ARG A 44 -4.87 17.54 7.14
C ARG A 44 -5.80 16.57 6.43
N THR A 45 -5.40 16.10 5.25
CA THR A 45 -6.16 15.08 4.51
C THR A 45 -6.30 13.79 5.31
N SER A 46 -5.23 13.35 5.98
CA SER A 46 -5.28 12.16 6.82
C SER A 46 -6.25 12.33 7.99
N GLU A 47 -6.29 13.49 8.66
CA GLU A 47 -7.25 13.77 9.73
C GLU A 47 -8.71 13.67 9.26
N GLU A 48 -9.00 14.22 8.08
CA GLU A 48 -10.34 14.12 7.48
C GLU A 48 -10.70 12.66 7.20
N GLU A 49 -9.78 11.90 6.58
CA GLU A 49 -9.98 10.48 6.28
C GLU A 49 -10.14 9.60 7.52
N LEU A 50 -9.41 9.87 8.60
CA LEU A 50 -9.55 9.17 9.87
C LEU A 50 -10.97 9.31 10.43
N GLY A 51 -11.57 10.50 10.32
CA GLY A 51 -12.93 10.74 10.76
C GLY A 51 -13.94 9.84 10.05
N PHE A 52 -13.79 9.70 8.72
CA PHE A 52 -14.62 8.79 7.93
C PHE A 52 -14.35 7.32 8.27
N ALA A 53 -13.09 6.92 8.36
CA ALA A 53 -12.72 5.54 8.62
C ALA A 53 -13.17 5.07 10.01
N THR A 54 -13.07 5.94 11.02
CA THR A 54 -13.56 5.65 12.38
C THR A 54 -15.07 5.47 12.37
N ALA A 55 -15.82 6.30 11.62
CA ALA A 55 -17.27 6.15 11.51
C ALA A 55 -17.68 4.86 10.79
N GLN A 56 -16.87 4.40 9.83
CA GLN A 56 -17.17 3.23 9.00
C GLN A 56 -16.74 1.90 9.64
N PHE A 57 -15.55 1.86 10.24
CA PHE A 57 -14.91 0.63 10.73
C PHE A 57 -14.83 0.54 12.26
N GLY A 58 -15.13 1.63 12.97
CA GLY A 58 -15.04 1.73 14.43
C GLY A 58 -13.65 2.14 14.94
N GLU A 59 -13.61 2.57 16.19
CA GLU A 59 -12.39 3.11 16.84
C GLU A 59 -11.25 2.09 16.91
N GLU A 60 -11.54 0.83 17.26
CA GLU A 60 -10.53 -0.23 17.39
C GLU A 60 -9.82 -0.51 16.06
N ALA A 61 -10.57 -0.56 14.95
CA ALA A 61 -10.00 -0.78 13.62
C ALA A 61 -9.20 0.43 13.11
N ALA A 62 -9.52 1.64 13.58
CA ALA A 62 -8.87 2.89 13.19
C ALA A 62 -7.70 3.31 14.10
N GLU A 63 -7.41 2.56 15.17
CA GLU A 63 -6.37 2.88 16.15
C GLU A 63 -4.97 3.06 15.50
N PRO A 64 -4.49 2.18 14.61
CA PRO A 64 -3.16 2.35 13.99
C PRO A 64 -3.04 3.65 13.19
N PHE A 65 -4.13 4.06 12.54
CA PHE A 65 -4.16 5.31 11.78
C PHE A 65 -4.20 6.53 12.70
N THR A 66 -4.95 6.44 13.80
CA THR A 66 -4.98 7.47 14.84
C THR A 66 -3.58 7.73 15.40
N GLU A 67 -2.82 6.69 15.67
CA GLU A 67 -1.43 6.79 16.14
C GLU A 67 -0.51 7.40 15.07
N ALA A 68 -0.64 6.98 13.81
CA ALA A 68 0.16 7.50 12.71
C ALA A 68 -0.07 9.00 12.48
N VAL A 69 -1.34 9.45 12.48
CA VAL A 69 -1.69 10.87 12.36
C VAL A 69 -1.16 11.66 13.55
N ALA A 70 -1.31 11.16 14.77
CA ALA A 70 -0.79 11.82 15.97
C ALA A 70 0.74 11.99 15.91
N ARG A 71 1.45 10.96 15.44
CA ARG A 71 2.90 11.00 15.25
C ARG A 71 3.31 12.00 14.17
N ALA A 72 2.63 11.99 13.02
CA ALA A 72 2.91 12.92 11.93
C ALA A 72 2.73 14.38 12.37
N LYS A 73 1.69 14.67 13.17
CA LYS A 73 1.47 16.00 13.77
C LYS A 73 2.60 16.44 14.70
N ASP A 74 3.13 15.53 15.52
CA ASP A 74 4.24 15.84 16.42
C ASP A 74 5.52 16.13 15.63
N GLU A 75 5.84 15.34 14.60
CA GLU A 75 6.98 15.59 13.72
C GLU A 75 6.84 16.91 12.95
N LEU A 76 5.66 17.18 12.37
CA LEU A 76 5.37 18.45 11.70
C LEU A 76 5.53 19.65 12.65
N THR A 77 5.04 19.53 13.89
CA THR A 77 5.19 20.57 14.92
C THR A 77 6.67 20.84 15.24
N ARG A 78 7.50 19.79 15.34
CA ARG A 78 8.95 19.93 15.56
C ARG A 78 9.64 20.56 14.36
N SER A 79 9.28 20.18 13.15
CA SER A 79 9.79 20.78 11.91
C SER A 79 9.45 22.26 11.81
N PHE A 80 8.24 22.68 12.19
CA PHE A 80 7.89 24.10 12.24
C PHE A 80 8.67 24.88 13.30
N ARG A 81 9.02 24.28 14.44
CA ARG A 81 9.90 24.92 15.43
C ARG A 81 11.30 25.16 14.87
N LEU A 82 11.87 24.18 14.16
CA LEU A 82 13.15 24.35 13.47
C LEU A 82 13.08 25.43 12.39
N ARG A 83 11.98 25.45 11.62
CA ARG A 83 11.74 26.50 10.62
C ARG A 83 11.67 27.89 11.25
N GLN A 84 10.94 28.03 12.35
CA GLN A 84 10.83 29.30 13.07
C GLN A 84 12.19 29.80 13.57
N GLN A 85 13.05 28.89 14.05
CA GLN A 85 14.40 29.25 14.47
C GLN A 85 15.24 29.74 13.28
N LEU A 86 15.23 29.02 12.16
CA LEU A 86 15.95 29.43 10.93
C LEU A 86 15.50 30.78 10.35
N ASP A 87 14.25 31.16 10.61
CA ASP A 87 13.62 32.41 10.15
C ASP A 87 13.69 33.55 11.19
N ASP A 88 14.36 33.34 12.33
CA ASP A 88 14.49 34.35 13.37
C ASP A 88 15.52 35.45 13.01
N ALA A 89 15.71 36.41 13.93
CA ALA A 89 16.60 37.54 13.69
C ALA A 89 18.10 37.22 13.86
N PHE A 90 18.45 36.00 14.28
CA PHE A 90 19.79 35.55 14.67
C PHE A 90 20.25 34.40 13.75
N PRO A 91 20.81 34.71 12.56
CA PRO A 91 21.17 33.68 11.60
C PRO A 91 22.25 32.74 12.14
N GLU A 92 22.05 31.45 11.94
CA GLU A 92 23.05 30.43 12.22
C GLU A 92 24.20 30.45 11.19
N ASP A 93 25.31 29.79 11.54
CA ASP A 93 26.34 29.46 10.56
C ASP A 93 25.84 28.46 9.51
N ASP A 94 26.46 28.47 8.33
CA ASP A 94 26.08 27.64 7.18
C ASP A 94 26.00 26.14 7.50
N ALA A 95 26.88 25.62 8.36
CA ALA A 95 26.90 24.21 8.71
C ALA A 95 25.72 23.85 9.63
N THR A 96 25.41 24.72 10.59
CA THR A 96 24.25 24.58 11.46
C THR A 96 22.94 24.72 10.68
N ARG A 97 22.82 25.72 9.81
CA ARG A 97 21.67 25.90 8.92
C ARG A 97 21.43 24.66 8.06
N ARG A 98 22.48 24.09 7.45
CA ARG A 98 22.36 22.85 6.67
C ARG A 98 21.77 21.71 7.49
N ARG A 99 22.31 21.44 8.69
CA ARG A 99 21.83 20.35 9.55
C ARG A 99 20.36 20.53 9.92
N MET A 100 19.93 21.75 10.23
CA MET A 100 18.54 22.04 10.57
C MET A 100 17.59 21.84 9.39
N LEU A 101 17.99 22.25 8.18
CA LEU A 101 17.23 22.03 6.97
C LEU A 101 17.12 20.54 6.60
N GLU A 102 18.22 19.80 6.72
CA GLU A 102 18.24 18.33 6.57
C GLU A 102 17.34 17.64 7.59
N GLU A 103 17.32 18.13 8.83
CA GLU A 103 16.44 17.61 9.88
C GLU A 103 14.97 17.86 9.59
N ILE A 104 14.59 19.07 9.12
CA ILE A 104 13.22 19.36 8.67
C ILE A 104 12.80 18.37 7.58
N ILE A 105 13.65 18.20 6.56
CA ILE A 105 13.37 17.29 5.45
C ILE A 105 13.21 15.86 5.97
N SER A 106 14.13 15.39 6.80
CA SER A 106 14.08 14.03 7.35
C SER A 106 12.82 13.78 8.19
N ARG A 107 12.40 14.74 9.01
CA ARG A 107 11.20 14.60 9.87
C ARG A 107 9.92 14.60 9.04
N CYS A 108 9.81 15.51 8.08
CA CYS A 108 8.67 15.59 7.18
C CYS A 108 8.55 14.34 6.29
N THR A 109 9.66 13.84 5.73
CA THR A 109 9.67 12.59 4.98
C THR A 109 9.25 11.40 5.86
N ALA A 110 9.76 11.29 7.09
CA ALA A 110 9.37 10.21 7.99
C ALA A 110 7.89 10.28 8.42
N ALA A 111 7.33 11.48 8.53
CA ALA A 111 5.91 11.68 8.81
C ALA A 111 5.05 11.21 7.62
N ASP A 112 5.42 11.63 6.41
CA ASP A 112 4.76 11.27 5.15
C ASP A 112 4.76 9.75 4.92
N GLU A 113 5.93 9.09 5.02
CA GLU A 113 6.05 7.63 4.92
C GLU A 113 5.20 6.87 5.95
N GLY A 114 5.07 7.44 7.16
CA GLY A 114 4.23 6.90 8.21
C GLY A 114 2.74 6.96 7.87
N LEU A 115 2.29 8.07 7.27
CA LEU A 115 0.91 8.24 6.79
C LEU A 115 0.61 7.32 5.60
N ASP A 116 1.51 7.24 4.62
CA ASP A 116 1.36 6.38 3.45
C ASP A 116 1.21 4.90 3.81
N THR A 117 1.96 4.44 4.82
CA THR A 117 1.91 3.06 5.28
C THR A 117 0.51 2.68 5.77
N VAL A 118 -0.15 3.57 6.51
CA VAL A 118 -1.50 3.30 7.05
C VAL A 118 -2.62 3.61 6.05
N ALA A 119 -2.41 4.55 5.12
CA ALA A 119 -3.35 4.84 4.05
C ALA A 119 -3.57 3.61 3.14
N ALA A 120 -2.50 2.90 2.80
CA ALA A 120 -2.57 1.65 2.04
C ALA A 120 -3.43 0.56 2.73
N ASP A 121 -3.51 0.58 4.07
CA ASP A 121 -4.31 -0.36 4.84
C ASP A 121 -5.80 0.01 4.76
N PHE A 122 -6.15 1.30 4.82
CA PHE A 122 -7.53 1.74 4.60
C PHE A 122 -8.02 1.51 3.18
N ASP A 123 -7.18 1.73 2.18
CA ASP A 123 -7.56 1.44 0.79
C ASP A 123 -7.89 -0.04 0.60
N ARG A 124 -7.18 -0.93 1.30
CA ARG A 124 -7.49 -2.37 1.32
C ARG A 124 -8.82 -2.66 2.01
N LEU A 125 -9.12 -2.02 3.14
CA LEU A 125 -10.40 -2.19 3.85
C LEU A 125 -11.58 -1.68 2.99
N ARG A 126 -11.46 -0.48 2.40
CA ARG A 126 -12.45 0.08 1.47
C ARG A 126 -12.61 -0.76 0.20
N ALA A 127 -11.53 -1.34 -0.30
CA ALA A 127 -11.59 -2.26 -1.45
C ALA A 127 -12.32 -3.55 -1.10
N LEU A 128 -12.13 -4.09 0.11
CA LEU A 128 -12.82 -5.30 0.56
C LEU A 128 -14.33 -5.09 0.62
N GLU A 129 -14.78 -3.96 1.15
CA GLU A 129 -16.21 -3.60 1.20
C GLU A 129 -16.80 -3.40 -0.20
N ARG A 130 -16.15 -2.58 -1.05
CA ARG A 130 -16.62 -2.33 -2.42
C ARG A 130 -16.70 -3.60 -3.26
N ASN A 131 -15.72 -4.47 -3.10
CA ASN A 131 -15.62 -5.70 -3.87
C ASN A 131 -16.34 -6.86 -3.17
N ALA A 132 -16.94 -6.69 -1.98
CA ALA A 132 -17.56 -7.77 -1.24
C ALA A 132 -18.66 -8.49 -2.05
N PRO A 133 -19.56 -7.79 -2.78
CA PRO A 133 -20.55 -8.45 -3.64
C PRO A 133 -19.92 -9.27 -4.77
N GLU A 134 -18.89 -8.74 -5.43
CA GLU A 134 -18.20 -9.39 -6.54
C GLU A 134 -17.36 -10.58 -6.06
N ALA A 135 -16.70 -10.44 -4.91
CA ALA A 135 -15.97 -11.51 -4.24
C ALA A 135 -16.92 -12.64 -3.81
N LEU A 136 -18.08 -12.31 -3.23
CA LEU A 136 -19.11 -13.28 -2.88
C LEU A 136 -19.59 -14.04 -4.14
N ALA A 137 -19.91 -13.33 -5.22
CA ALA A 137 -20.34 -13.95 -6.48
C ALA A 137 -19.26 -14.87 -7.10
N SER A 138 -17.99 -14.49 -6.99
CA SER A 138 -16.85 -15.30 -7.43
C SER A 138 -16.71 -16.59 -6.61
N VAL A 139 -16.80 -16.49 -5.28
CA VAL A 139 -16.74 -17.66 -4.38
C VAL A 139 -17.94 -18.58 -4.59
N GLU A 140 -19.15 -18.04 -4.77
CA GLU A 140 -20.34 -18.84 -5.09
C GLU A 140 -20.21 -19.59 -6.43
N THR A 141 -19.59 -18.96 -7.43
CA THR A 141 -19.32 -19.59 -8.72
C THR A 141 -18.29 -20.71 -8.56
N ALA A 142 -17.18 -20.45 -7.86
CA ALA A 142 -16.16 -21.45 -7.58
C ALA A 142 -16.73 -22.63 -6.77
N PHE A 143 -17.57 -22.36 -5.77
CA PHE A 143 -18.25 -23.37 -4.97
C PHE A 143 -19.10 -24.28 -5.86
N ARG A 144 -19.99 -23.73 -6.70
CA ARG A 144 -20.81 -24.51 -7.62
C ARG A 144 -19.97 -25.36 -8.58
N THR A 145 -18.90 -24.80 -9.13
CA THR A 145 -17.97 -25.53 -10.01
C THR A 145 -17.30 -26.69 -9.28
N LEU A 146 -16.79 -26.46 -8.06
CA LEU A 146 -16.11 -27.49 -7.28
C LEU A 146 -17.06 -28.59 -6.82
N THR A 147 -18.29 -28.26 -6.41
CA THR A 147 -19.33 -29.25 -6.11
C THR A 147 -19.57 -30.17 -7.30
N GLY A 148 -19.73 -29.62 -8.51
CA GLY A 148 -19.88 -30.45 -9.72
C GLY A 148 -18.67 -31.34 -10.00
N ARG A 149 -17.45 -30.85 -9.74
CA ARG A 149 -16.22 -31.64 -9.91
C ARG A 149 -16.10 -32.76 -8.89
N VAL A 150 -16.50 -32.54 -7.63
CA VAL A 150 -16.48 -33.56 -6.58
C VAL A 150 -17.46 -34.69 -6.92
N SER A 151 -18.69 -34.36 -7.33
CA SER A 151 -19.64 -35.37 -7.79
C SER A 151 -19.13 -36.16 -9.02
N GLY A 152 -18.42 -35.49 -9.93
CA GLY A 152 -17.76 -36.18 -11.05
C GLY A 152 -16.65 -37.13 -10.60
N ALA A 153 -15.79 -36.69 -9.68
CA ALA A 153 -14.72 -37.50 -9.13
C ALA A 153 -15.24 -38.72 -8.35
N GLU A 154 -16.33 -38.56 -7.60
CA GLU A 154 -17.02 -39.67 -6.93
C GLU A 154 -17.45 -40.75 -7.92
N ALA A 155 -18.10 -40.35 -9.02
CA ALA A 155 -18.53 -41.28 -10.07
C ALA A 155 -17.35 -41.98 -10.77
N GLU A 156 -16.25 -41.25 -11.01
CA GLU A 156 -15.03 -41.82 -11.59
C GLU A 156 -14.39 -42.86 -10.66
N VAL A 157 -14.27 -42.53 -9.36
CA VAL A 157 -13.72 -43.45 -8.35
C VAL A 157 -14.59 -44.70 -8.22
N ALA A 158 -15.92 -44.55 -8.20
CA ALA A 158 -16.85 -45.68 -8.19
C ALA A 158 -16.66 -46.57 -9.43
N GLY A 159 -16.53 -45.97 -10.61
CA GLY A 159 -16.30 -46.69 -11.86
C GLY A 159 -14.95 -47.42 -11.92
N ILE A 160 -13.92 -46.92 -11.24
CA ILE A 160 -12.62 -47.60 -11.08
C ILE A 160 -12.77 -48.83 -10.17
N ARG A 161 -13.46 -48.67 -9.02
CA ARG A 161 -13.73 -49.78 -8.08
C ARG A 161 -14.53 -50.90 -8.75
N GLU A 162 -15.53 -50.56 -9.55
CA GLU A 162 -16.36 -51.54 -10.26
C GLU A 162 -15.55 -52.33 -11.32
N ARG A 163 -14.74 -51.64 -12.13
CA ARG A 163 -13.99 -52.28 -13.24
C ARG A 163 -12.76 -53.05 -12.78
N TYR A 164 -12.07 -52.58 -11.75
CA TYR A 164 -10.74 -53.08 -11.38
C TYR A 164 -10.66 -53.62 -9.95
N GLY A 165 -11.78 -53.61 -9.22
CA GLY A 165 -11.88 -54.03 -7.82
C GLY A 165 -11.55 -52.91 -6.84
N GLU A 166 -12.01 -53.06 -5.60
CA GLU A 166 -11.92 -52.05 -4.53
C GLU A 166 -10.49 -51.50 -4.31
N GLY A 167 -9.48 -52.36 -4.40
CA GLY A 167 -8.08 -51.96 -4.20
C GLY A 167 -7.53 -50.99 -5.25
N ALA A 168 -8.16 -50.88 -6.42
CA ALA A 168 -7.72 -50.00 -7.50
C ALA A 168 -7.87 -48.51 -7.16
N ALA A 169 -8.79 -48.16 -6.27
CA ALA A 169 -9.01 -46.79 -5.80
C ALA A 169 -8.35 -46.47 -4.45
N ALA A 170 -7.56 -47.41 -3.89
CA ALA A 170 -6.95 -47.24 -2.57
C ALA A 170 -6.15 -45.93 -2.38
N PRO A 171 -5.39 -45.42 -3.38
CA PRO A 171 -4.63 -44.17 -3.20
C PRO A 171 -5.49 -42.91 -2.98
N VAL A 172 -6.76 -42.94 -3.40
CA VAL A 172 -7.67 -41.78 -3.35
C VAL A 172 -8.92 -42.06 -2.52
N ALA A 173 -8.89 -43.12 -1.70
CA ALA A 173 -10.08 -43.70 -1.10
C ALA A 173 -10.91 -42.74 -0.24
N GLY A 174 -10.27 -41.73 0.37
CA GLY A 174 -10.92 -40.70 1.20
C GLY A 174 -10.77 -39.27 0.68
N ASP A 175 -10.32 -39.09 -0.56
CA ASP A 175 -10.12 -37.74 -1.12
C ASP A 175 -11.48 -37.08 -1.46
N VAL A 176 -12.45 -37.88 -1.88
CA VAL A 176 -13.83 -37.41 -2.15
C VAL A 176 -14.48 -36.92 -0.86
N GLU A 177 -14.46 -37.73 0.20
CA GLU A 177 -15.03 -37.37 1.51
C GLU A 177 -14.35 -36.12 2.08
N GLN A 178 -13.02 -36.01 2.00
CA GLN A 178 -12.32 -34.78 2.41
C GLN A 178 -12.73 -33.55 1.57
N ALA A 179 -13.00 -33.73 0.28
CA ALA A 179 -13.45 -32.65 -0.58
C ALA A 179 -14.88 -32.22 -0.22
N GLU A 180 -15.76 -33.17 0.10
CA GLU A 180 -17.12 -32.90 0.59
C GLU A 180 -17.12 -32.15 1.92
N ASP A 181 -16.28 -32.55 2.88
CA ASP A 181 -16.13 -31.84 4.16
C ASP A 181 -15.69 -30.39 3.95
N ARG A 182 -14.76 -30.15 3.03
CA ARG A 182 -14.31 -28.79 2.67
C ARG A 182 -15.41 -27.99 1.99
N LEU A 183 -16.23 -28.62 1.15
CA LEU A 183 -17.40 -27.97 0.56
C LEU A 183 -18.47 -27.65 1.61
N ALA A 184 -18.72 -28.52 2.59
CA ALA A 184 -19.65 -28.24 3.68
C ALA A 184 -19.20 -27.05 4.54
N PHE A 185 -17.89 -26.96 4.82
CA PHE A 185 -17.31 -25.79 5.47
C PHE A 185 -17.50 -24.52 4.62
N ALA A 186 -17.23 -24.58 3.32
CA ALA A 186 -17.40 -23.45 2.42
C ALA A 186 -18.87 -22.99 2.33
N ALA A 187 -19.83 -23.91 2.30
CA ALA A 187 -21.25 -23.61 2.32
C ALA A 187 -21.65 -22.84 3.60
N SER A 188 -21.17 -23.31 4.75
CA SER A 188 -21.40 -22.65 6.05
C SER A 188 -20.79 -21.24 6.13
N ALA A 189 -19.69 -21.00 5.41
CA ALA A 189 -19.09 -19.67 5.29
C ALA A 189 -19.91 -18.76 4.36
N LEU A 190 -20.37 -19.29 3.21
CA LEU A 190 -21.21 -18.56 2.26
C LEU A 190 -22.56 -18.15 2.87
N ASP A 191 -23.19 -19.01 3.65
CA ASP A 191 -24.47 -18.69 4.32
C ASP A 191 -24.33 -17.57 5.35
N ARG A 192 -23.15 -17.41 5.96
CA ARG A 192 -22.85 -16.27 6.85
C ARG A 192 -22.49 -15.02 6.05
N ALA A 193 -21.79 -15.17 4.93
CA ALA A 193 -21.33 -14.05 4.12
C ALA A 193 -22.49 -13.33 3.38
N ARG A 194 -23.47 -14.07 2.84
CA ARG A 194 -24.62 -13.49 2.12
C ARG A 194 -25.33 -12.36 2.87
N PRO A 195 -25.89 -12.58 4.07
CA PRO A 195 -26.58 -11.51 4.79
C PRO A 195 -25.63 -10.40 5.25
N ALA A 196 -24.35 -10.69 5.44
CA ALA A 196 -23.36 -9.67 5.83
C ALA A 196 -22.97 -8.73 4.68
N VAL A 197 -23.10 -9.18 3.43
CA VAL A 197 -22.86 -8.36 2.23
C VAL A 197 -24.11 -7.58 1.80
N GLU A 198 -25.30 -8.05 2.17
CA GLU A 198 -26.58 -7.40 1.88
C GLU A 198 -26.99 -6.31 2.91
N ALA A 199 -26.35 -6.31 4.09
CA ALA A 199 -26.62 -5.38 5.20
C ALA A 199 -25.87 -4.05 5.03
#